data_AF-A0A849U3I5-F1
#
_entry.id   AF-A0A849U3I5-F1
#
_cell.length_a   1.000
_cell.length_b   1.000
_cell.length_c   1.000
_cell.angle_alpha   90.00
_cell.angle_beta   90.00
_cell.angle_gamma   90.00
#
_symmetry.space_group_name_H-M   'P 1'
#
loop_
_entity.id
_entity.type
_entity.pdbx_description
1 polymer ?
#
loop_
_entity_poly.entity_id
_entity_poly.type
_entity_poly.pdbx_seq_one_letter_code
_entity_poly.pdbx_strand_id
1 'polypeptide(L)' 'MSFDYKRMIKFELNVGDKEKKYRLYAGIALLVISIFTAKIILLVLGLILVGTGYSGWCPVYSGLHKNTALADGEASGQ' A
#
# COMPACT_ATOMS: atom_id res chain seq x y z
N MET A 1 -3.33 21.04 6.53
CA MET A 1 -3.04 19.89 7.41
C MET A 1 -1.53 19.69 7.44
N SER A 2 -0.93 19.59 8.62
CA SER A 2 0.51 19.28 8.72
C SER A 2 0.71 17.78 8.49
N PHE A 3 1.71 17.44 7.69
CA PHE A 3 2.09 16.04 7.46
C PHE A 3 2.88 15.52 8.67
N ASP A 4 2.47 14.38 9.23
CA ASP A 4 3.12 13.80 10.42
C ASP A 4 4.20 12.80 10.03
N TYR A 5 5.44 13.28 9.95
CA TYR A 5 6.62 12.46 9.64
C TYR A 5 6.90 11.38 10.68
N LYS A 6 6.52 11.61 11.94
CA LYS A 6 6.73 10.63 13.02
C LYS A 6 5.78 9.44 12.85
N ARG A 7 4.55 9.70 12.42
CA ARG A 7 3.58 8.64 12.15
C ARG A 7 3.90 7.86 10.88
N MET A 8 4.50 8.48 9.86
CA MET A 8 4.91 7.79 8.63
C MET A 8 5.84 6.61 8.84
N ILE A 9 6.75 6.70 9.82
CA ILE A 9 7.72 5.63 10.12
C ILE A 9 7.17 4.60 11.13
N LYS A 10 6.02 4.90 11.72
CA LYS A 10 5.34 4.01 12.66
C LYS A 10 4.50 3.01 11.87
N PHE A 11 4.77 1.72 12.11
CA PHE A 11 3.97 0.65 11.55
C PHE A 11 2.57 0.66 12.18
N GLU A 12 1.54 0.87 11.37
CA GLU A 12 0.14 0.92 11.78
C GLU A 12 -0.72 0.32 10.68
N LEU A 13 -1.63 -0.60 11.00
CA LEU A 13 -2.54 -1.17 10.01
C LEU A 13 -3.55 -0.10 9.57
N ASN A 14 -3.33 0.43 8.36
CA ASN A 14 -4.09 1.57 7.83
C ASN A 14 -4.66 1.34 6.42
N VAL A 15 -4.33 0.20 5.79
CA VAL A 15 -4.84 -0.19 4.48
C VAL A 15 -5.87 -1.30 4.65
N GLY A 16 -7.08 -1.06 4.18
CA GLY A 16 -8.16 -2.08 4.14
C GLY A 16 -7.94 -3.17 3.09
N ASP A 17 -8.70 -4.26 3.19
CA ASP A 17 -8.60 -5.42 2.30
C ASP A 17 -8.78 -5.08 0.82
N LYS A 18 -9.64 -4.12 0.47
CA LYS A 18 -9.83 -3.70 -0.92
C LYS A 18 -8.57 -3.06 -1.47
N GLU A 19 -8.04 -2.06 -0.77
CA GLU A 19 -6.81 -1.37 -1.19
C GLU A 19 -5.59 -2.28 -1.14
N LYS A 20 -5.53 -3.22 -0.19
CA LYS A 20 -4.49 -4.25 -0.11
C LYS A 20 -4.47 -5.11 -1.36
N LYS A 21 -5.64 -5.57 -1.82
CA LYS A 21 -5.77 -6.32 -3.08
C LYS A 21 -5.33 -5.49 -4.27
N TYR A 22 -5.80 -4.24 -4.40
CA TYR A 22 -5.39 -3.37 -5.51
C TYR A 22 -3.87 -3.14 -5.55
N ARG A 23 -3.22 -2.91 -4.40
CA ARG A 23 -1.76 -2.74 -4.30
C ARG A 23 -1.00 -4.02 -4.65
N LEU A 24 -1.49 -5.17 -4.22
CA LEU A 24 -0.91 -6.47 -4.57
C LEU A 24 -1.04 -6.75 -6.06
N TYR A 25 -2.23 -6.65 -6.63
CA TYR A 25 -2.45 -6.91 -8.06
C TYR A 25 -1.68 -5.92 -8.94
N ALA A 26 -1.74 -4.62 -8.63
CA ALA A 26 -0.99 -3.60 -9.37
C ALA A 26 0.52 -3.81 -9.21
N GLY A 27 1.00 -4.14 -8.01
CA GLY A 27 2.41 -4.40 -7.74
C GLY A 27 2.92 -5.61 -8.52
N ILE A 28 2.19 -6.73 -8.49
CA ILE A 28 2.53 -7.94 -9.23
C ILE A 28 2.54 -7.66 -10.75
N ALA A 29 1.51 -6.99 -11.27
CA ALA A 29 1.46 -6.63 -12.69
C ALA A 29 2.67 -5.78 -13.10
N LEU A 30 3.05 -4.81 -12.25
CA LEU A 30 4.18 -3.92 -12.50
C LEU A 30 5.53 -4.67 -12.41
N LEU A 31 5.66 -5.63 -11.50
CA LEU A 31 6.82 -6.54 -11.45
C LEU A 31 6.95 -7.35 -12.74
N VAL A 32 5.85 -7.94 -13.24
CA VAL A 32 5.86 -8.70 -14.49
C VAL A 32 6.32 -7.80 -15.65
N ILE A 33 5.71 -6.62 -15.81
CA ILE A 33 6.08 -5.65 -16.86
C ILE A 33 7.56 -5.22 -16.73
N SER A 34 8.05 -5.04 -15.51
CA SER A 34 9.43 -4.61 -15.26
C SER A 34 10.47 -5.63 -15.72
N ILE A 35 10.17 -6.92 -15.59
CA ILE A 35 11.03 -8.01 -16.04
C ILE A 35 11.10 -8.01 -17.57
N PHE A 36 9.96 -7.89 -18.26
CA PHE A 36 9.92 -7.85 -19.72
C PHE A 36 10.58 -6.59 -20.31
N THR A 37 10.46 -5.46 -19.63
CA THR A 37 11.04 -4.18 -20.09
C THR A 37 12.49 -3.98 -19.62
N ALA A 38 13.02 -4.88 -18.78
CA ALA A 38 14.31 -4.77 -18.10
C ALA A 38 14.52 -3.43 -17.37
N LYS A 39 13.46 -2.92 -16.70
CA LYS A 39 13.48 -1.62 -16.01
C LYS A 39 13.58 -1.80 -14.50
N ILE A 40 14.78 -1.55 -13.96
CA ILE A 40 15.06 -1.68 -12.52
C ILE A 40 14.14 -0.78 -11.67
N ILE A 41 13.81 0.43 -12.16
CA ILE A 41 12.96 1.39 -11.44
C ILE A 41 11.54 0.83 -11.26
N LEU A 42 10.99 0.22 -12.31
CA LEU A 42 9.67 -0.41 -12.24
C LEU A 42 9.72 -1.61 -11.29
N LEU A 43 10.79 -2.40 -11.33
CA LEU A 43 10.95 -3.54 -10.43
C LEU A 43 10.92 -3.10 -8.95
N VAL A 44 11.68 -2.06 -8.59
CA VAL A 44 11.72 -1.53 -7.23
C VAL A 44 10.36 -0.96 -6.80
N LEU A 45 9.70 -0.19 -7.68
CA LEU A 45 8.36 0.34 -7.39
C LEU A 45 7.33 -0.79 -7.19
N GLY A 46 7.39 -1.83 -8.02
CA GLY A 46 6.54 -3.02 -7.89
C GLY A 46 6.74 -3.71 -6.54
N LEU A 47 8.00 -3.90 -6.11
CA LEU A 47 8.32 -4.48 -4.81
C LEU A 47 7.78 -3.64 -3.64
N ILE A 48 7.91 -2.32 -3.71
CA ILE A 48 7.36 -1.41 -2.68
C ILE A 48 5.82 -1.52 -2.63
N LEU A 49 5.16 -1.56 -3.79
CA LEU A 49 3.71 -1.68 -3.87
C LEU A 49 3.22 -3.01 -3.27
N VAL A 50 3.88 -4.12 -3.64
CA VAL A 50 3.60 -5.45 -3.08
C VAL A 50 3.86 -5.47 -1.58
N GLY A 51 4.99 -4.93 -1.12
CA GLY A 51 5.35 -4.89 0.30
C GLY A 51 4.35 -4.09 1.15
N THR A 52 3.92 -2.91 0.67
CA THR A 52 2.91 -2.09 1.35
C THR A 52 1.52 -2.73 1.31
N GLY A 53 1.17 -3.43 0.22
CA GLY A 53 -0.04 -4.24 0.15
C GLY A 53 0.01 -5.39 1.15
N TYR A 54 1.05 -6.22 1.11
CA TYR A 54 1.20 -7.40 1.97
C TYR A 54 1.16 -7.05 3.47
N SER A 55 1.89 -6.00 3.87
CA SER A 55 1.94 -5.53 5.26
C SER A 55 0.66 -4.84 5.75
N GLY A 56 -0.24 -4.42 4.84
CA GLY A 56 -1.44 -3.65 5.22
C GLY A 56 -1.13 -2.25 5.73
N TRP A 57 0.06 -1.73 5.42
CA TRP A 57 0.56 -0.45 5.89
C TRP A 57 1.09 0.40 4.74
N CYS A 58 0.60 1.64 4.69
CA CYS A 58 1.11 2.66 3.80
C CYS A 58 1.69 3.84 4.61
N PRO A 59 3.01 4.09 4.52
CA PRO A 59 3.66 5.19 5.23
C PRO A 59 3.01 6.54 4.92
N VAL A 60 2.65 6.78 3.66
CA VAL A 60 2.02 8.03 3.21
C VAL A 60 0.63 8.20 3.83
N TYR A 61 -0.16 7.13 3.93
CA TYR A 61 -1.46 7.19 4.60
C TYR A 61 -1.30 7.48 6.09
N SER A 62 -0.30 6.89 6.75
CA SER A 62 0.04 7.22 8.14
C SER A 62 0.36 8.69 8.31
N GLY A 63 1.21 9.28 7.46
CA GLY A 63 1.54 10.71 7.56
C GLY A 63 0.36 11.65 7.27
N LEU A 64 -0.61 11.19 6.48
CA LEU A 64 -1.86 11.92 6.17
C LEU A 64 -3.01 11.62 7.15
N HIS A 65 -2.79 10.81 8.18
CA HIS A 65 -3.83 10.33 9.10
C HIS A 65 -5.01 9.64 8.37
N LYS A 66 -4.74 8.99 7.23
CA LYS A 66 -5.73 8.21 6.48
C LYS A 66 -5.69 6.76 6.93
N ASN A 67 -6.87 6.18 7.17
CA ASN A 67 -7.04 4.77 7.47
C ASN A 67 -8.26 4.24 6.72
N THR A 68 -8.05 3.29 5.82
CA THR A 68 -9.11 2.65 5.01
C THR A 68 -9.50 1.28 5.55
N ALA A 69 -8.74 0.73 6.50
CA ALA A 69 -9.09 -0.52 7.18
C ALA A 69 -10.35 -0.37 8.06
N LEU A 70 -10.54 0.81 8.66
CA LEU A 70 -11.76 1.12 9.42
C LEU A 70 -13.02 1.08 8.52
N ALA A 71 -12.92 1.66 7.31
CA ALA A 71 -14.03 1.70 6.37
C ALA A 71 -14.36 0.33 5.74
N ASP A 72 -13.36 -0.56 5.61
CA ASP A 72 -13.61 -1.94 5.15
C ASP A 72 -14.29 -2.81 6.22
N GLY A 73 -13.98 -2.60 7.51
CA GLY A 73 -14.61 -3.31 8.62
C GLY A 73 -16.12 -3.03 8.76
N GLU A 74 -16.57 -1.82 8.45
CA GLU A 74 -18.01 -1.47 8.38
C GLU A 74 -18.71 -2.11 7.17
N ALA A 75 -17.99 -2.39 6.08
CA ALA A 75 -18.54 -2.96 4.85
C ALA A 75 -18.62 -4.49 4.83
N SER A 76 -17.90 -5.19 5.71
CA SER A 76 -17.92 -6.66 5.85
C SER A 76 -18.80 -7.19 6.98
N GLY A 77 -19.52 -6.31 7.69
CA GLY A 77 -20.39 -6.62 8.81
C GLY A 77 -21.89 -6.65 8.49
N GLN A 78 -22.30 -7.08 7.29
CA GLN A 78 -23.68 -7.41 6.96
C GLN A 78 -23.79 -8.85 6.47
#